data_AF-A0A1H3D5E9-F1
#
_entry.id   AF-A0A1H3D5E9-F1
#
_cell.length_a   1.000
_cell.length_b   1.000
_cell.length_c   1.000
_cell.angle_alpha   90.00
_cell.angle_beta   90.00
_cell.angle_gamma   90.00
#
_symmetry.space_group_name_H-M   'P 1'
#
loop_
_entity.id
_entity.type
_entity.pdbx_description
1 polymer ?
#
loop_
_entity_poly.entity_id
_entity_poly.type
_entity_poly.pdbx_seq_one_letter_code
_entity_poly.pdbx_strand_id
1 'polypeptide(L)'
;MKTLRFVPLLLLLAGCQPSSSSQPEAGLPVAEAEKTVLARHDSLMAQMDQLYELRQQLAKAPATDTVAIGQARRALVGAENGMMDWMHRYSRPADTVADARRLAYYAMQQERIDSVGRLFDSSQAAAHQLLKAASASATPSSSVTQ
;
A
#
# COMPACT_ATOMS: atom_id res chain seq x y z
N MET A 1 -60.43 44.61 34.28
CA MET A 1 -61.11 43.34 34.64
C MET A 1 -60.84 42.38 33.47
N LYS A 2 -59.85 41.47 33.55
CA LYS A 2 -59.96 40.06 34.04
C LYS A 2 -60.96 39.31 33.12
N THR A 3 -60.56 38.41 32.20
CA THR A 3 -59.97 37.08 32.44
C THR A 3 -59.50 36.35 31.17
N LEU A 4 -58.32 35.70 31.29
CA LEU A 4 -57.94 34.31 30.96
C LEU A 4 -58.14 33.66 29.55
N ARG A 5 -56.98 33.21 29.04
CA ARG A 5 -56.59 31.85 28.58
C ARG A 5 -57.37 31.21 27.42
N PHE A 6 -56.64 30.87 26.35
CA PHE A 6 -56.29 29.46 26.08
C PHE A 6 -55.07 29.38 25.13
N VAL A 7 -54.11 28.55 25.53
CA VAL A 7 -52.88 28.19 24.82
C VAL A 7 -53.10 26.81 24.19
N PRO A 8 -52.61 26.56 22.97
CA PRO A 8 -52.04 25.28 22.61
C PRO A 8 -50.59 25.53 22.13
N LEU A 9 -49.60 25.36 23.00
CA LEU A 9 -48.82 24.12 23.13
C LEU A 9 -48.28 23.62 21.78
N LEU A 10 -47.41 24.43 21.18
CA LEU A 10 -46.46 23.95 20.18
C LEU A 10 -45.26 23.37 20.94
N LEU A 11 -45.23 22.05 21.11
CA LEU A 11 -44.06 21.29 21.54
C LEU A 11 -42.99 21.42 20.43
N LEU A 12 -42.18 22.47 20.50
CA LEU A 12 -40.91 22.51 19.78
C LEU A 12 -39.92 21.63 20.52
N LEU A 13 -39.54 20.54 19.87
CA LEU A 13 -38.49 19.64 20.32
C LEU A 13 -37.21 20.44 20.54
N ALA A 14 -36.87 20.69 21.81
CA ALA A 14 -35.51 21.01 22.22
C ALA A 14 -34.67 19.74 22.14
N GLY A 15 -34.35 19.32 20.93
CA GLY A 15 -33.25 18.41 20.68
C GLY A 15 -31.95 19.16 20.91
N CYS A 16 -31.48 19.23 22.17
CA CYS A 16 -30.08 19.49 22.46
C CYS A 16 -29.27 18.32 21.92
N GLN A 17 -28.91 18.36 20.63
CA GLN A 17 -27.76 17.59 20.19
C GLN A 17 -26.53 18.33 20.72
N PRO A 18 -25.66 17.70 21.53
CA PRO A 18 -24.28 18.14 21.59
C PRO A 18 -23.75 17.93 20.18
N SER A 19 -23.79 19.00 19.38
CA SER A 19 -22.93 19.10 18.23
C SER A 19 -21.53 19.09 18.82
N SER A 20 -20.96 17.90 18.94
CA SER A 20 -19.53 17.71 19.06
C SER A 20 -18.95 18.35 17.81
N SER A 21 -18.76 19.67 17.86
CA SER A 21 -17.86 20.39 17.00
C SER A 21 -16.48 19.91 17.42
N SER A 22 -16.13 18.72 16.94
CA SER A 22 -14.76 18.26 16.86
C SER A 22 -14.09 19.25 15.92
N GLN A 23 -13.63 20.37 16.48
CA GLN A 23 -12.58 21.16 15.86
C GLN A 23 -11.50 20.15 15.50
N PRO A 24 -11.09 20.04 14.22
CA PRO A 24 -9.95 19.21 13.87
C PRO A 24 -8.80 19.67 14.76
N GLU A 25 -8.38 18.83 15.71
CA GLU A 25 -7.15 19.04 16.47
C GLU A 25 -6.05 19.29 15.43
N ALA A 26 -5.46 20.48 15.50
CA ALA A 26 -4.44 20.90 14.54
C ALA A 26 -3.33 19.84 14.53
N GLY A 27 -3.11 19.20 13.38
CA GLY A 27 -2.11 18.13 13.21
C GLY A 27 -2.65 16.69 13.07
N LEU A 28 -3.89 16.36 13.46
CA LEU A 28 -4.43 15.00 13.29
C LEU A 28 -4.40 14.51 11.82
N PRO A 29 -4.83 15.31 10.81
CA PRO A 29 -4.80 14.86 9.42
C PRO A 29 -3.38 14.57 8.91
N VAL A 30 -2.39 15.29 9.43
CA VAL A 30 -1.00 15.12 9.01
C VAL A 30 -0.40 13.85 9.61
N ALA A 31 -0.65 13.60 10.90
CA ALA A 31 -0.18 12.39 11.55
C ALA A 31 -0.75 11.12 10.87
N GLU A 32 -2.02 11.15 10.47
CA GLU A 32 -2.62 10.01 9.76
C GLU A 32 -2.06 9.84 8.33
N ALA A 33 -1.78 10.94 7.63
CA ALA A 33 -1.14 10.89 6.31
C ALA A 33 0.28 10.31 6.39
N GLU A 34 1.07 10.71 7.39
CA GLU A 34 2.39 10.12 7.65
C GLU A 34 2.28 8.63 7.94
N LYS A 35 1.39 8.25 8.86
CA LYS A 35 1.17 6.87 9.25
C LYS A 35 0.77 6.00 8.06
N THR A 36 -0.07 6.50 7.15
CA THR A 36 -0.49 5.77 5.96
C THR A 36 0.71 5.45 5.04
N VAL A 37 1.57 6.44 4.80
CA VAL A 37 2.77 6.27 3.98
C VAL A 37 3.73 5.25 4.63
N LEU A 38 3.94 5.35 5.94
CA LEU A 38 4.83 4.44 6.66
C LEU A 38 4.27 3.02 6.77
N ALA A 39 2.96 2.86 6.94
CA ALA A 39 2.31 1.55 6.93
C ALA A 39 2.50 0.85 5.57
N ARG A 40 2.44 1.60 4.47
CA ARG A 40 2.73 1.07 3.13
C ARG A 40 4.20 0.66 3.01
N HIS A 41 5.13 1.45 3.55
CA HIS A 41 6.55 1.10 3.64
C HIS A 41 6.75 -0.22 4.37
N ASP A 42 6.20 -0.35 5.57
CA ASP A 42 6.37 -1.54 6.41
C ASP A 42 5.82 -2.79 5.72
N SER A 43 4.68 -2.65 5.04
CA SER A 43 4.07 -3.72 4.25
C SER A 43 4.95 -4.20 3.08
N LEU A 44 5.67 -3.30 2.41
CA LEU A 44 6.59 -3.66 1.34
C LEU A 44 7.90 -4.23 1.91
N MET A 45 8.40 -3.69 3.02
CA MET A 45 9.59 -4.20 3.69
C MET A 45 9.40 -5.64 4.16
N ALA A 46 8.20 -6.01 4.64
CA ALA A 46 7.86 -7.38 5.00
C ALA A 46 7.91 -8.38 3.83
N GLN A 47 7.90 -7.91 2.58
CA GLN A 47 7.97 -8.75 1.37
C GLN A 47 9.37 -8.82 0.76
N MET A 48 10.36 -8.10 1.31
CA MET A 48 11.72 -8.04 0.75
C MET A 48 12.39 -9.42 0.69
N ASP A 49 12.23 -10.22 1.74
CA ASP A 49 12.79 -11.57 1.79
C ASP A 49 12.17 -12.47 0.70
N GLN A 50 10.88 -12.31 0.42
CA GLN A 50 10.20 -13.06 -0.64
C GLN A 50 10.77 -12.72 -2.03
N LEU A 51 11.10 -11.45 -2.32
CA LEU A 51 11.76 -11.08 -3.57
C LEU A 51 13.11 -11.78 -3.72
N TYR A 52 13.90 -11.81 -2.64
CA TYR A 52 15.18 -12.49 -2.62
C TYR A 52 15.03 -14.01 -2.85
N GLU A 53 14.10 -14.66 -2.16
CA GLU A 53 13.83 -16.08 -2.32
C GLU A 53 13.42 -16.44 -3.75
N LEU A 54 12.52 -15.65 -4.36
CA LEU A 54 12.09 -15.85 -5.74
C LEU A 54 13.26 -15.74 -6.72
N ARG A 55 14.19 -14.81 -6.50
CA ARG A 55 15.42 -14.70 -7.32
C ARG A 55 16.28 -15.96 -7.23
N GLN A 56 16.40 -16.55 -6.04
CA GLN A 56 17.16 -17.78 -5.83
C GLN A 56 16.47 -18.99 -6.47
N GLN A 57 15.15 -19.08 -6.37
CA GLN A 57 14.36 -20.13 -7.01
C GLN A 57 14.49 -20.05 -8.54
N LEU A 58 14.36 -18.85 -9.12
CA LEU A 58 14.53 -18.64 -10.56
C LEU A 58 15.94 -18.98 -11.05
N ALA A 59 16.97 -18.74 -10.25
CA ALA A 59 18.34 -19.10 -10.60
C ALA A 59 18.57 -20.62 -10.65
N LYS A 60 17.76 -21.40 -9.93
CA LYS A 60 17.83 -22.87 -9.86
C LYS A 60 16.83 -23.56 -10.80
N ALA A 61 15.90 -22.80 -11.37
CA ALA A 61 14.84 -23.35 -12.19
C ALA A 61 15.42 -23.95 -13.48
N PRO A 62 15.11 -25.23 -13.81
CA PRO A 62 15.44 -25.80 -15.10
C PRO A 62 14.57 -25.11 -16.15
N ALA A 63 15.16 -24.25 -16.98
CA ALA A 63 14.39 -23.40 -17.88
C ALA A 63 14.90 -23.46 -19.32
N THR A 64 13.95 -23.70 -20.22
CA THR A 64 14.15 -23.61 -21.66
C THR A 64 14.26 -22.16 -22.13
N ASP A 65 13.60 -21.21 -21.43
CA ASP A 65 13.64 -19.78 -21.74
C ASP A 65 14.46 -19.00 -20.70
N THR A 66 15.77 -18.90 -20.97
CA THR A 66 16.73 -18.18 -20.13
C THR A 66 16.54 -16.66 -20.19
N VAL A 67 15.93 -16.13 -21.26
CA VAL A 67 15.69 -14.70 -21.42
C VAL A 67 14.58 -14.25 -20.49
N ALA A 68 13.46 -14.98 -20.45
CA ALA A 68 12.34 -14.69 -19.55
C ALA A 68 12.77 -14.77 -18.07
N ILE A 69 13.56 -15.78 -17.69
CA ILE A 69 14.13 -15.86 -16.33
C ILE A 69 15.04 -14.66 -16.04
N GLY A 70 15.91 -14.29 -16.98
CA GLY A 70 16.78 -13.13 -16.83
C GLY A 70 16.00 -11.82 -16.62
N GLN A 71 14.90 -11.64 -17.34
CA GLN A 71 14.01 -10.48 -17.20
C GLN A 71 13.31 -10.48 -15.83
N ALA A 72 12.73 -11.60 -15.40
CA ALA A 72 12.06 -11.69 -14.11
C ALA A 72 13.02 -11.43 -12.94
N ARG A 73 14.25 -11.97 -12.99
CA ARG A 73 15.28 -11.71 -11.97
C ARG A 73 15.64 -10.21 -11.90
N ARG A 74 15.77 -9.53 -13.04
CA ARG A 74 16.01 -8.08 -13.07
C ARG A 74 14.81 -7.28 -12.56
N ALA A 75 13.58 -7.73 -12.83
CA ALA A 75 12.37 -7.08 -12.32
C ALA A 75 12.32 -7.15 -10.78
N LEU A 76 12.66 -8.29 -10.17
CA LEU A 76 12.75 -8.44 -8.72
C LEU A 76 13.81 -7.50 -8.12
N VAL A 77 15.01 -7.43 -8.71
CA VAL A 77 16.05 -6.45 -8.31
C VAL A 77 15.55 -5.01 -8.44
N GLY A 78 14.82 -4.71 -9.52
CA GLY A 78 14.24 -3.38 -9.74
C GLY A 78 13.23 -2.98 -8.67
N ALA A 79 12.42 -3.92 -8.20
CA ALA A 79 11.49 -3.70 -7.09
C ALA A 79 12.24 -3.42 -5.77
N GLU A 80 13.25 -4.23 -5.43
CA GLU A 80 14.12 -4.01 -4.25
C GLU A 80 14.79 -2.62 -4.31
N ASN A 81 15.41 -2.28 -5.44
CA ASN A 81 16.06 -0.98 -5.63
C ASN A 81 15.06 0.18 -5.54
N GLY A 82 13.86 0.02 -6.10
CA GLY A 82 12.81 1.03 -6.00
C GLY A 82 12.43 1.34 -4.54
N MET A 83 12.41 0.31 -3.69
CA MET A 83 12.17 0.48 -2.25
C MET A 83 13.34 1.19 -1.56
N MET A 84 14.58 0.79 -1.85
CA MET A 84 15.78 1.45 -1.30
C MET A 84 15.85 2.92 -1.73
N ASP A 85 15.60 3.21 -3.00
CA ASP A 85 15.58 4.58 -3.53
C ASP A 85 14.48 5.42 -2.90
N TRP A 86 13.30 4.83 -2.64
CA TRP A 86 12.26 5.52 -1.89
C TRP A 86 12.73 5.86 -0.47
N MET A 87 13.31 4.90 0.25
CA MET A 87 13.80 5.12 1.61
C MET A 87 14.90 6.19 1.68
N HIS A 88 15.83 6.19 0.73
CA HIS A 88 16.89 7.20 0.66
C HIS A 88 16.36 8.62 0.40
N ARG A 89 15.18 8.74 -0.23
CA ARG A 89 14.59 10.03 -0.64
C ARG A 89 13.46 10.48 0.28
N TYR A 90 12.94 9.58 1.12
CA TYR A 90 11.96 9.92 2.13
C TYR A 90 12.63 10.75 3.24
N SER A 91 11.96 11.82 3.65
CA SER A 91 12.41 12.66 4.74
C SER A 91 11.19 13.30 5.39
N ARG A 92 11.01 13.03 6.70
CA ARG A 92 9.90 13.61 7.45
C ARG A 92 10.01 15.14 7.43
N PRO A 93 8.99 15.88 6.92
CA PRO A 93 9.00 17.34 6.98
C PRO A 93 9.06 17.82 8.44
N ALA A 94 9.77 18.92 8.69
CA ALA A 94 9.83 19.51 10.02
C ALA A 94 8.43 19.98 10.47
N ASP A 95 8.17 19.93 11.79
CA ASP A 95 6.86 20.32 12.36
C ASP A 95 6.57 21.82 12.18
N THR A 96 7.60 22.62 11.86
CA THR A 96 7.48 24.06 11.50
C THR A 96 6.92 24.30 10.10
N VAL A 97 6.87 23.27 9.25
CA VAL A 97 6.29 23.37 7.91
C VAL A 97 4.77 23.39 8.01
N ALA A 98 4.12 24.33 7.30
CA ALA A 98 2.66 24.45 7.27
C ALA A 98 1.96 23.13 6.93
N ASP A 99 0.89 22.79 7.65
CA ASP A 99 0.12 21.55 7.52
C ASP A 99 -0.24 21.23 6.07
N ALA A 100 -0.74 22.20 5.31
CA ALA A 100 -1.11 22.02 3.90
C ALA A 100 0.07 21.53 3.04
N ARG A 101 1.28 22.03 3.31
CA ARG A 101 2.50 21.61 2.60
C ARG A 101 2.95 20.22 3.04
N ARG A 102 2.80 19.87 4.32
CA ARG A 102 3.09 18.51 4.80
C ARG A 102 2.11 17.49 4.20
N LEU A 103 0.82 17.80 4.16
CA LEU A 103 -0.21 16.96 3.52
C LEU A 103 0.10 16.71 2.05
N ALA A 104 0.44 17.77 1.30
CA ALA A 104 0.84 17.63 -0.11
C ALA A 104 2.10 16.75 -0.28
N TYR A 105 3.07 16.89 0.63
CA TYR A 105 4.25 16.03 0.63
C TYR A 105 3.89 14.55 0.85
N TYR A 106 3.07 14.24 1.86
CA TYR A 106 2.67 12.86 2.14
C TYR A 106 1.82 12.25 1.02
N ALA A 107 0.93 13.02 0.39
CA ALA A 107 0.19 12.56 -0.79
C ALA A 107 1.14 12.16 -1.94
N MET A 108 2.15 12.99 -2.24
CA MET A 108 3.17 12.66 -3.23
C MET A 108 3.99 11.43 -2.82
N GLN A 109 4.34 11.28 -1.54
CA GLN A 109 5.08 10.10 -1.08
C GLN A 109 4.23 8.82 -1.16
N GLN A 110 2.92 8.92 -0.91
CA GLN A 110 1.97 7.84 -1.06
C GLN A 110 1.96 7.32 -2.51
N GLU A 111 1.81 8.22 -3.50
CA GLU A 111 1.84 7.83 -4.92
C GLU A 111 3.15 7.13 -5.32
N ARG A 112 4.28 7.61 -4.78
CA ARG A 112 5.60 7.03 -5.05
C ARG A 112 5.71 5.64 -4.46
N ILE A 113 5.34 5.45 -3.21
CA ILE A 113 5.45 4.14 -2.56
C ILE A 113 4.43 3.14 -3.11
N ASP A 114 3.27 3.60 -3.56
CA ASP A 114 2.32 2.75 -4.28
C ASP A 114 2.85 2.30 -5.64
N SER A 115 3.64 3.15 -6.29
CA SER A 115 4.35 2.78 -7.52
C SER A 115 5.40 1.71 -7.28
N VAL A 116 6.15 1.80 -6.17
CA VAL A 116 7.04 0.71 -5.72
C VAL A 116 6.25 -0.56 -5.47
N GLY A 117 5.10 -0.47 -4.79
CA GLY A 117 4.23 -1.62 -4.55
C GLY A 117 3.77 -2.33 -5.83
N ARG A 118 3.43 -1.58 -6.88
CA ARG A 118 3.10 -2.21 -8.19
C ARG A 118 4.29 -2.94 -8.82
N LEU A 119 5.52 -2.48 -8.58
CA LEU A 119 6.74 -3.20 -9.00
C LEU A 119 6.90 -4.51 -8.22
N PHE A 120 6.63 -4.50 -6.90
CA PHE A 120 6.62 -5.71 -6.08
C PHE A 120 5.61 -6.72 -6.63
N ASP A 121 4.37 -6.30 -6.82
CA ASP A 121 3.28 -7.20 -7.24
C ASP A 121 3.58 -7.81 -8.62
N SER A 122 3.96 -6.98 -9.59
CA SER A 122 4.22 -7.43 -10.96
C SER A 122 5.45 -8.32 -11.08
N SER A 123 6.54 -8.00 -10.36
CA SER A 123 7.77 -8.81 -10.38
C SER A 123 7.57 -10.17 -9.72
N GLN A 124 6.85 -10.23 -8.59
CA GLN A 124 6.49 -11.48 -7.93
C GLN A 124 5.56 -12.33 -8.81
N ALA A 125 4.53 -11.72 -9.39
CA ALA A 125 3.60 -12.41 -10.29
C ALA A 125 4.32 -13.03 -11.51
N ALA A 126 5.27 -12.31 -12.11
CA ALA A 126 6.07 -12.82 -13.22
C ALA A 126 6.96 -14.00 -12.77
N ALA A 127 7.62 -13.88 -11.62
CA ALA A 127 8.47 -14.94 -11.06
C ALA A 127 7.68 -16.22 -10.78
N HIS A 128 6.52 -16.10 -10.11
CA HIS A 128 5.66 -17.24 -9.81
C HIS A 128 5.15 -17.96 -11.07
N GLN A 129 4.78 -17.21 -12.12
CA GLN A 129 4.35 -17.80 -13.39
C GLN A 129 5.47 -18.64 -14.03
N LEU A 130 6.70 -18.13 -14.05
CA LEU A 130 7.84 -18.85 -14.61
C LEU A 130 8.21 -20.09 -13.80
N LEU A 131 8.19 -20.00 -12.47
CA LEU A 131 8.46 -21.15 -11.59
C LEU A 131 7.42 -22.24 -11.79
N LYS A 132 6.13 -21.87 -11.89
CA LYS A 132 5.04 -22.81 -12.20
C LYS A 132 5.23 -23.49 -13.55
N ALA A 133 5.63 -22.74 -14.59
CA ALA A 133 5.89 -23.28 -15.91
C ALA A 133 7.08 -24.26 -15.92
N ALA A 134 8.17 -23.92 -15.22
CA ALA A 134 9.35 -24.78 -15.10
C ALA A 134 9.03 -26.12 -14.40
N SER A 135 8.23 -26.09 -13.33
CA SER A 135 7.78 -27.32 -12.64
C SER A 135 6.89 -28.19 -13.51
N ALA A 136 6.03 -27.60 -14.35
CA ALA A 136 5.18 -28.35 -15.28
C ALA A 136 6.01 -29.07 -16.36
N SER A 137 7.06 -28.45 -16.88
CA SER A 137 7.96 -29.07 -17.87
C SER A 137 8.83 -30.19 -17.31
N ALA A 138 9.05 -30.22 -15.99
CA ALA A 138 9.88 -31.23 -15.33
C ALA A 138 9.14 -32.55 -15.06
N THR A 139 7.81 -32.60 -15.25
CA THR A 139 7.03 -33.84 -15.07
C THR A 139 6.87 -34.52 -16.43
N PRO A 140 7.65 -35.57 -16.76
CA PRO A 140 7.39 -36.34 -17.97
C PRO A 140 6.00 -36.97 -17.85
N SER A 141 5.21 -36.82 -18.93
CA SER A 141 3.89 -37.41 -19.07
C SER A 141 4.04 -38.93 -19.17
N SER A 142 4.16 -39.60 -18.02
CA SER A 142 4.09 -41.06 -17.89
C SER A 142 2.62 -41.49 -17.94
N SER A 143 1.99 -41.29 -19.10
CA SER A 143 0.68 -41.84 -19.43
C SER A 143 0.67 -42.27 -20.89
N VAL A 144 1.46 -43.31 -21.18
CA VAL A 144 1.13 -44.28 -22.22
C VAL A 144 0.83 -45.57 -21.48
N THR A 145 -0.46 -45.88 -21.46
CA THR A 145 -1.07 -47.02 -20.80
C THR A 145 -1.28 -48.13 -21.83
N GLN A 146 -0.87 -49.34 -21.45
CA GLN A 146 -1.22 -50.69 -21.95
C GLN A 146 -1.04 -51.01 -23.44
#